data_AF-A0A6A4XRB0-F1
#
_entry.id   AF-A0A6A4XRB0-F1
#
_cell.length_a   1.000
_cell.length_b   1.000
_cell.length_c   1.000
_cell.angle_alpha   90.00
_cell.angle_beta   90.00
_cell.angle_gamma   90.00
#
_symmetry.space_group_name_H-M   'P 1'
#
loop_
_entity.id
_entity.type
_entity.pdbx_description
1 polymer ?
#
loop_
_entity_poly.entity_id
_entity_poly.type
_entity_poly.pdbx_seq_one_letter_code
_entity_poly.pdbx_strand_id
1 'polypeptide(L)'
;PKGAYPDSSTVHVTNPASESWGTWKVFNVGNGKIALRGDAGNYLARCNGCAPGAAYPDQAFVHVSDWHDKGWAQWTCYDAGNGKIALQADTGKYLARCNNCIPGAAYVDQTFVHATDWHGTPWAQWKVVDLTPHNAPSPPKPYPVPVPQPVPQPVPAPYPAPVPQPVPVPPPYPVIPSAACTFVDGDVLSLQADSGKYLDRCNNCVPKGAYPDSSTVHVTNPASESWGTWKVFNVGNGKIALRGDAGNYLARCNGCAPGAAYPDQAFVHVSDWHDKGWAQWTCYDAGNGKIALQADTGKYLARCN
;
A
#
# COMPACT_ATOMS: atom_id res chain seq x y z
N PRO A 1 -23.41 -19.35 -24.76
CA PRO A 1 -22.54 -20.56 -24.87
C PRO A 1 -22.08 -21.02 -23.48
N LYS A 2 -22.00 -22.34 -23.23
CA LYS A 2 -21.46 -22.85 -21.97
C LYS A 2 -19.92 -22.74 -22.01
N GLY A 3 -19.35 -21.94 -21.12
CA GLY A 3 -17.90 -21.87 -20.93
C GLY A 3 -17.35 -23.13 -20.27
N ALA A 4 -16.02 -23.29 -20.31
CA ALA A 4 -15.32 -24.41 -19.68
C ALA A 4 -15.47 -24.41 -18.14
N TYR A 5 -15.74 -23.25 -17.56
CA TYR A 5 -15.94 -23.05 -16.12
C TYR A 5 -17.24 -22.29 -15.84
N PRO A 6 -17.88 -22.51 -14.68
CA PRO A 6 -19.11 -21.80 -14.31
C PRO A 6 -18.88 -20.30 -14.07
N ASP A 7 -17.68 -19.93 -13.58
CA ASP A 7 -17.40 -18.58 -13.10
C ASP A 7 -16.50 -17.79 -14.07
N SER A 8 -17.12 -17.16 -15.07
CA SER A 8 -16.44 -16.20 -15.97
C SER A 8 -16.42 -14.80 -15.38
N SER A 9 -15.36 -14.02 -15.60
CA SER A 9 -15.35 -12.60 -15.23
C SER A 9 -15.92 -11.71 -16.34
N THR A 10 -16.84 -10.81 -15.98
CA THR A 10 -17.54 -9.91 -16.89
C THR A 10 -17.60 -8.49 -16.30
N VAL A 11 -17.81 -7.48 -17.15
CA VAL A 11 -17.83 -6.06 -16.72
C VAL A 11 -19.28 -5.56 -16.75
N HIS A 12 -19.99 -5.70 -15.63
CA HIS A 12 -21.39 -5.27 -15.55
C HIS A 12 -21.82 -4.72 -14.18
N VAL A 13 -20.97 -4.83 -13.15
CA VAL A 13 -21.18 -4.25 -11.82
C VAL A 13 -21.18 -2.73 -11.93
N THR A 14 -22.20 -2.07 -11.39
CA THR A 14 -22.28 -0.60 -11.34
C THR A 14 -21.99 -0.02 -9.97
N ASN A 15 -22.26 -0.79 -8.89
CA ASN A 15 -21.92 -0.43 -7.52
C ASN A 15 -21.24 -1.61 -6.79
N PRO A 16 -19.90 -1.66 -6.78
CA PRO A 16 -19.17 -2.78 -6.21
C PRO A 16 -19.30 -2.88 -4.68
N ALA A 17 -19.76 -1.84 -3.98
CA ALA A 17 -20.01 -1.89 -2.55
C ALA A 17 -21.30 -2.67 -2.17
N SER A 18 -22.25 -2.84 -3.10
CA SER A 18 -23.51 -3.56 -2.88
C SER A 18 -23.56 -4.95 -3.51
N GLU A 19 -22.54 -5.34 -4.28
CA GLU A 19 -22.53 -6.55 -5.10
C GLU A 19 -21.25 -7.36 -4.84
N SER A 20 -21.34 -8.43 -4.04
CA SER A 20 -20.19 -9.23 -3.60
C SER A 20 -19.35 -9.79 -4.75
N TRP A 21 -20.01 -10.14 -5.87
CA TRP A 21 -19.42 -10.69 -7.09
C TRP A 21 -18.59 -9.66 -7.88
N GLY A 22 -18.67 -8.38 -7.53
CA GLY A 22 -17.79 -7.33 -8.04
C GLY A 22 -16.57 -7.04 -7.16
N THR A 23 -16.46 -7.69 -6.00
CA THR A 23 -15.40 -7.43 -5.02
C THR A 23 -14.28 -8.46 -5.11
N TRP A 24 -13.05 -8.00 -4.84
CA TRP A 24 -11.87 -8.84 -4.93
C TRP A 24 -11.03 -8.69 -3.66
N LYS A 25 -10.64 -9.81 -3.06
CA LYS A 25 -9.54 -9.82 -2.11
C LYS A 25 -8.23 -9.92 -2.88
N VAL A 26 -7.35 -8.96 -2.66
CA VAL A 26 -6.05 -8.88 -3.32
C VAL A 26 -4.99 -9.50 -2.42
N PHE A 27 -4.16 -10.36 -2.98
CA PHE A 27 -3.02 -10.98 -2.31
C PHE A 27 -1.73 -10.56 -3.01
N ASN A 28 -0.73 -10.13 -2.23
CA ASN A 28 0.59 -9.82 -2.75
C ASN A 28 1.34 -11.13 -3.03
N VAL A 29 1.72 -11.35 -4.28
CA VAL A 29 2.50 -12.52 -4.73
C VAL A 29 4.00 -12.27 -4.58
N GLY A 30 4.41 -11.00 -4.51
CA GLY A 30 5.81 -10.57 -4.59
C GLY A 30 6.24 -10.25 -6.02
N ASN A 31 7.41 -9.62 -6.17
CA ASN A 31 8.00 -9.26 -7.49
C ASN A 31 7.05 -8.45 -8.41
N GLY A 32 6.25 -7.54 -7.83
CA GLY A 32 5.30 -6.72 -8.57
C GLY A 32 4.03 -7.45 -9.06
N LYS A 33 3.79 -8.67 -8.59
CA LYS A 33 2.60 -9.46 -8.95
C LYS A 33 1.56 -9.49 -7.84
N ILE A 34 0.30 -9.64 -8.25
CA ILE A 34 -0.85 -9.83 -7.37
C ILE A 34 -1.69 -11.03 -7.80
N ALA A 35 -2.45 -11.58 -6.87
CA ALA A 35 -3.51 -12.54 -7.12
C ALA A 35 -4.85 -11.95 -6.64
N LEU A 36 -5.90 -12.14 -7.44
CA LEU A 36 -7.23 -11.57 -7.19
C LEU A 36 -8.20 -12.69 -6.87
N ARG A 37 -8.68 -12.76 -5.63
CA ARG A 37 -9.63 -13.77 -5.17
C ARG A 37 -11.05 -13.21 -5.22
N GLY A 38 -11.93 -13.88 -5.96
CA GLY A 38 -13.36 -13.56 -6.00
C GLY A 38 -14.10 -14.01 -4.75
N ASP A 39 -15.38 -13.68 -4.66
CA ASP A 39 -16.26 -14.02 -3.53
C ASP A 39 -16.49 -15.53 -3.36
N ALA A 40 -16.53 -16.28 -4.46
CA ALA A 40 -16.56 -17.76 -4.47
C ALA A 40 -15.26 -18.40 -3.93
N GLY A 41 -14.23 -17.60 -3.66
CA GLY A 41 -12.98 -18.06 -3.05
C GLY A 41 -11.94 -18.62 -4.01
N ASN A 42 -12.23 -18.68 -5.31
CA ASN A 42 -11.25 -18.94 -6.37
C ASN A 42 -10.59 -17.64 -6.85
N TYR A 43 -9.48 -17.79 -7.57
CA TYR A 43 -8.65 -16.72 -8.09
C TYR A 43 -8.90 -16.47 -9.58
N LEU A 44 -8.90 -15.20 -9.96
CA LEU A 44 -8.94 -14.75 -11.35
C LEU A 44 -7.69 -15.22 -12.08
N ALA A 45 -7.87 -15.87 -13.20
CA ALA A 45 -6.80 -16.41 -14.00
C ALA A 45 -7.09 -16.30 -15.50
N ARG A 46 -6.02 -16.18 -16.28
CA ARG A 46 -6.08 -16.33 -17.74
C ARG A 46 -6.43 -17.78 -18.07
N CYS A 47 -7.32 -17.93 -19.02
CA CYS A 47 -7.87 -19.19 -19.48
C CYS A 47 -7.81 -19.25 -21.01
N ASN A 48 -7.06 -20.19 -21.57
CA ASN A 48 -6.90 -20.33 -23.01
C ASN A 48 -7.95 -21.30 -23.59
N GLY A 49 -8.74 -20.85 -24.56
CA GLY A 49 -9.75 -21.66 -25.25
C GLY A 49 -10.97 -22.01 -24.40
N CYS A 50 -11.23 -21.27 -23.33
CA CYS A 50 -12.24 -21.60 -22.33
C CYS A 50 -13.66 -21.14 -22.69
N ALA A 51 -13.81 -20.31 -23.72
CA ALA A 51 -15.10 -19.90 -24.25
C ALA A 51 -15.20 -20.25 -25.75
N PRO A 52 -16.03 -21.25 -26.13
CA PRO A 52 -16.26 -21.58 -27.53
C PRO A 52 -16.83 -20.38 -28.31
N GLY A 53 -16.25 -20.10 -29.48
CA GLY A 53 -16.67 -18.98 -30.34
C GLY A 53 -16.21 -17.60 -29.88
N ALA A 54 -15.34 -17.51 -28.87
CA ALA A 54 -14.76 -16.25 -28.44
C ALA A 54 -13.81 -15.65 -29.49
N ALA A 55 -13.83 -14.32 -29.62
CA ALA A 55 -13.01 -13.58 -30.58
C ALA A 55 -11.50 -13.71 -30.34
N TYR A 56 -11.08 -13.96 -29.10
CA TYR A 56 -9.69 -14.17 -28.71
C TYR A 56 -9.54 -15.47 -27.91
N PRO A 57 -8.38 -16.14 -27.98
CA PRO A 57 -8.19 -17.41 -27.30
C PRO A 57 -8.02 -17.26 -25.79
N ASP A 58 -7.48 -16.14 -25.29
CA ASP A 58 -7.23 -15.92 -23.86
C ASP A 58 -8.37 -15.12 -23.21
N GLN A 59 -9.22 -15.80 -22.43
CA GLN A 59 -10.25 -15.19 -21.60
C GLN A 59 -9.81 -15.09 -20.13
N ALA A 60 -10.56 -14.37 -19.30
CA ALA A 60 -10.36 -14.38 -17.87
C ALA A 60 -11.53 -15.09 -17.15
N PHE A 61 -11.18 -15.97 -16.21
CA PHE A 61 -12.12 -16.80 -15.44
C PHE A 61 -11.68 -16.89 -13.98
N VAL A 62 -12.62 -17.10 -13.06
CA VAL A 62 -12.36 -17.23 -11.62
C VAL A 62 -12.44 -18.69 -11.22
N HIS A 63 -11.39 -19.46 -11.52
CA HIS A 63 -11.45 -20.92 -11.41
C HIS A 63 -10.24 -21.57 -10.72
N VAL A 64 -9.19 -20.79 -10.44
CA VAL A 64 -7.98 -21.31 -9.81
C VAL A 64 -8.16 -21.32 -8.30
N SER A 65 -8.01 -22.46 -7.63
CA SER A 65 -8.15 -22.54 -6.16
C SER A 65 -6.89 -22.11 -5.40
N ASP A 66 -5.72 -22.17 -6.04
CA ASP A 66 -4.42 -21.83 -5.46
C ASP A 66 -3.44 -21.31 -6.53
N TRP A 67 -2.84 -20.13 -6.32
CA TRP A 67 -2.04 -19.41 -7.31
C TRP A 67 -0.53 -19.63 -7.22
N HIS A 68 0.01 -20.24 -6.15
CA HIS A 68 1.46 -20.21 -5.84
C HIS A 68 2.35 -20.73 -6.98
N ASP A 69 1.90 -21.73 -7.74
CA ASP A 69 2.64 -22.29 -8.90
C ASP A 69 1.91 -22.11 -10.25
N LYS A 70 0.93 -21.21 -10.31
CA LYS A 70 0.09 -21.00 -11.50
C LYS A 70 0.28 -19.60 -12.03
N GLY A 71 1.29 -19.42 -12.88
CA GLY A 71 1.66 -18.11 -13.43
C GLY A 71 0.49 -17.40 -14.13
N TRP A 72 -0.43 -18.14 -14.74
CA TRP A 72 -1.64 -17.59 -15.37
C TRP A 72 -2.69 -17.04 -14.37
N ALA A 73 -2.54 -17.27 -13.06
CA ALA A 73 -3.34 -16.69 -11.98
C ALA A 73 -2.61 -15.57 -11.23
N GLN A 74 -1.40 -15.23 -11.66
CA GLN A 74 -0.58 -14.16 -11.10
C GLN A 74 -0.48 -13.02 -12.12
N TRP A 75 -0.83 -11.81 -11.69
CA TRP A 75 -0.93 -10.66 -12.58
C TRP A 75 0.15 -9.65 -12.21
N THR A 76 1.03 -9.29 -13.14
CA THR A 76 1.93 -8.15 -12.93
C THR A 76 1.09 -6.88 -12.96
N CYS A 77 1.18 -6.08 -11.91
CA CYS A 77 0.42 -4.85 -11.76
C CYS A 77 1.27 -3.66 -12.18
N TYR A 78 0.77 -2.86 -13.12
CA TYR A 78 1.38 -1.60 -13.52
C TYR A 78 0.47 -0.43 -13.15
N ASP A 79 1.05 0.66 -12.67
CA ASP A 79 0.33 1.92 -12.51
C ASP A 79 0.08 2.57 -13.88
N ALA A 80 -1.20 2.76 -14.21
CA ALA A 80 -1.62 3.40 -15.45
C ALA A 80 -1.88 4.91 -15.27
N GLY A 81 -1.60 5.45 -14.09
CA GLY A 81 -1.81 6.84 -13.71
C GLY A 81 -3.27 7.13 -13.35
N ASN A 82 -3.51 8.27 -12.70
CA ASN A 82 -4.85 8.77 -12.35
C ASN A 82 -5.70 7.76 -11.55
N GLY A 83 -5.06 6.96 -10.68
CA GLY A 83 -5.74 5.94 -9.87
C GLY A 83 -6.22 4.71 -10.67
N LYS A 84 -5.62 4.48 -11.85
CA LYS A 84 -5.87 3.28 -12.66
C LYS A 84 -4.69 2.34 -12.64
N ILE A 85 -4.96 1.07 -12.89
CA ILE A 85 -3.95 0.03 -13.04
C ILE A 85 -4.11 -0.71 -14.37
N ALA A 86 -3.03 -1.34 -14.83
CA ALA A 86 -3.04 -2.35 -15.88
C ALA A 86 -2.54 -3.68 -15.32
N LEU A 87 -3.17 -4.79 -15.73
CA LEU A 87 -2.84 -6.12 -15.24
C LEU A 87 -2.31 -6.97 -16.39
N GLN A 88 -1.03 -7.32 -16.35
CA GLN A 88 -0.38 -8.15 -17.34
C GLN A 88 -0.41 -9.62 -16.90
N ALA A 89 -0.81 -10.51 -17.81
CA ALA A 89 -0.77 -11.95 -17.59
C ALA A 89 0.62 -12.53 -17.90
N ASP A 90 0.78 -13.83 -17.62
CA ASP A 90 1.94 -14.65 -17.99
C ASP A 90 2.30 -14.63 -19.49
N THR A 91 1.34 -14.31 -20.36
CA THR A 91 1.57 -14.16 -21.81
C THR A 91 2.17 -12.81 -22.22
N GLY A 92 2.32 -11.87 -21.28
CA GLY A 92 2.75 -10.50 -21.56
C GLY A 92 1.64 -9.59 -22.09
N LYS A 93 0.44 -10.12 -22.35
CA LYS A 93 -0.76 -9.35 -22.72
C LYS A 93 -1.51 -8.89 -21.48
N TYR A 94 -2.38 -7.90 -21.66
CA TYR A 94 -3.09 -7.23 -20.59
C TYR A 94 -4.56 -7.63 -20.51
N LEU A 95 -5.05 -7.75 -19.27
CA LEU A 95 -6.46 -7.93 -18.96
C LEU A 95 -7.24 -6.71 -19.43
N ALA A 96 -8.25 -6.95 -20.25
CA ALA A 96 -8.96 -5.93 -20.98
C ALA A 96 -10.44 -6.27 -21.14
N ARG A 97 -11.28 -5.24 -21.12
CA ARG A 97 -12.68 -5.33 -21.52
C ARG A 97 -12.77 -5.58 -23.02
N CYS A 98 -13.62 -6.52 -23.40
CA CYS A 98 -13.92 -6.88 -24.77
C CYS A 98 -15.43 -6.82 -24.98
N ASN A 99 -15.88 -5.94 -25.88
CA ASN A 99 -17.30 -5.75 -26.17
C ASN A 99 -17.75 -6.70 -27.29
N ASN A 100 -18.82 -7.44 -27.03
CA ASN A 100 -19.46 -8.41 -27.92
C ASN A 100 -18.49 -9.48 -28.46
N CYS A 101 -17.51 -9.89 -27.64
CA CYS A 101 -16.45 -10.81 -28.05
C CYS A 101 -16.80 -12.28 -27.86
N ILE A 102 -17.95 -12.58 -27.24
CA ILE A 102 -18.50 -13.93 -27.14
C ILE A 102 -19.94 -13.89 -27.67
N PRO A 103 -20.21 -14.44 -28.87
CA PRO A 103 -21.55 -14.49 -29.43
C PRO A 103 -22.54 -15.20 -28.47
N GLY A 104 -23.64 -14.53 -28.15
CA GLY A 104 -24.67 -15.06 -27.26
C GLY A 104 -24.27 -15.14 -25.78
N ALA A 105 -23.26 -14.39 -25.34
CA ALA A 105 -22.98 -14.22 -23.91
C ALA A 105 -24.09 -13.41 -23.22
N ALA A 106 -24.32 -13.70 -21.94
CA ALA A 106 -25.35 -13.04 -21.13
C ALA A 106 -25.08 -11.53 -20.93
N TYR A 107 -23.81 -11.13 -21.00
CA TYR A 107 -23.37 -9.73 -20.87
C TYR A 107 -22.54 -9.36 -22.08
N VAL A 108 -22.72 -8.16 -22.60
CA VAL A 108 -22.01 -7.68 -23.80
C VAL A 108 -20.54 -7.38 -23.53
N ASP A 109 -20.17 -7.08 -22.29
CA ASP A 109 -18.80 -6.79 -21.90
C ASP A 109 -18.19 -7.94 -21.11
N GLN A 110 -17.21 -8.59 -21.73
CA GLN A 110 -16.47 -9.68 -21.13
C GLN A 110 -15.03 -9.25 -20.85
N THR A 111 -14.32 -10.01 -20.02
CA THR A 111 -12.91 -9.78 -19.74
C THR A 111 -12.03 -10.80 -20.46
N PHE A 112 -11.00 -10.30 -21.11
CA PHE A 112 -10.08 -11.05 -21.95
C PHE A 112 -8.64 -10.63 -21.70
N VAL A 113 -7.68 -11.46 -22.08
CA VAL A 113 -6.25 -11.13 -22.02
C VAL A 113 -5.71 -10.98 -23.44
N HIS A 114 -6.05 -9.86 -24.08
CA HIS A 114 -5.80 -9.67 -25.51
C HIS A 114 -5.06 -8.38 -25.86
N ALA A 115 -5.11 -7.36 -24.99
CA ALA A 115 -4.42 -6.10 -25.24
C ALA A 115 -2.90 -6.32 -25.18
N THR A 116 -2.16 -5.78 -26.15
CA THR A 116 -0.68 -5.87 -26.19
C THR A 116 0.01 -4.69 -25.53
N ASP A 117 -0.71 -3.58 -25.37
CA ASP A 117 -0.26 -2.38 -24.67
C ASP A 117 -1.48 -1.73 -23.98
N TRP A 118 -1.26 -1.08 -22.84
CA TRP A 118 -2.28 -0.37 -22.08
C TRP A 118 -2.20 1.15 -22.21
N HIS A 119 -1.05 1.73 -22.63
CA HIS A 119 -0.84 3.19 -22.64
C HIS A 119 -1.84 3.91 -23.57
N GLY A 120 -2.18 3.31 -24.70
CA GLY A 120 -3.18 3.80 -25.65
C GLY A 120 -4.51 3.05 -25.63
N THR A 121 -4.73 2.16 -24.64
CA THR A 121 -5.83 1.19 -24.65
C THR A 121 -6.68 1.35 -23.39
N PRO A 122 -7.65 2.29 -23.36
CA PRO A 122 -8.42 2.59 -22.15
C PRO A 122 -9.18 1.40 -21.59
N TRP A 123 -9.60 0.46 -22.44
CA TRP A 123 -10.30 -0.76 -22.03
C TRP A 123 -9.39 -1.81 -21.37
N ALA A 124 -8.07 -1.60 -21.34
CA ALA A 124 -7.10 -2.38 -20.57
C ALA A 124 -6.66 -1.68 -19.27
N GLN A 125 -7.26 -0.53 -18.95
CA GLN A 125 -6.98 0.23 -17.73
C GLN A 125 -8.17 0.13 -16.78
N TRP A 126 -7.90 -0.15 -15.51
CA TRP A 126 -8.92 -0.42 -14.49
C TRP A 126 -8.82 0.61 -13.38
N LYS A 127 -9.89 1.35 -13.12
CA LYS A 127 -9.97 2.20 -11.93
C LYS A 127 -10.13 1.32 -10.70
N VAL A 128 -9.26 1.52 -9.70
CA VAL A 128 -9.38 0.83 -8.42
C VAL A 128 -10.35 1.60 -7.53
N VAL A 129 -11.33 0.90 -6.96
CA VAL A 129 -12.23 1.45 -5.94
C VAL A 129 -11.89 0.73 -4.64
N ASP A 130 -11.37 1.47 -3.66
CA ASP A 130 -11.08 0.92 -2.35
C ASP A 130 -12.36 0.79 -1.53
N LEU A 131 -12.69 -0.45 -1.17
CA LEU A 131 -13.86 -0.80 -0.37
C LEU A 131 -13.50 -1.14 1.08
N THR A 132 -12.24 -0.98 1.47
CA THR A 132 -11.84 -1.17 2.86
C THR A 132 -12.44 -0.05 3.72
N PRO A 133 -13.08 -0.37 4.86
CA PRO A 133 -13.52 0.64 5.80
C PRO A 133 -12.29 1.33 6.40
N HIS A 134 -11.89 2.46 5.82
CA HIS A 134 -10.95 3.36 6.46
C HIS A 134 -11.67 3.97 7.66
N ASN A 135 -11.30 3.56 8.87
CA ASN A 135 -11.74 4.26 10.07
C ASN A 135 -11.28 5.71 9.96
N ALA A 136 -12.18 6.62 9.62
CA ALA A 136 -11.96 8.04 9.82
C ALA A 136 -11.61 8.27 11.30
N PRO A 137 -10.62 9.12 11.64
CA PRO A 137 -10.32 9.43 13.03
C PRO A 137 -11.60 9.97 13.69
N SER A 138 -12.06 9.27 14.72
CA SER A 138 -13.24 9.69 15.48
C SER A 138 -12.96 11.04 16.16
N PRO A 139 -13.93 11.98 16.19
CA PRO A 139 -13.78 13.24 16.91
C PRO A 139 -13.41 12.99 18.39
N PRO A 140 -12.54 13.80 19.01
CA PRO A 140 -12.20 13.63 20.41
C PRO A 140 -13.46 13.79 21.27
N LYS A 141 -13.76 12.76 22.07
CA LYS A 141 -14.85 12.80 23.05
C LYS A 141 -14.52 13.85 24.13
N PRO A 142 -15.47 14.70 24.55
CA PRO A 142 -15.25 15.63 25.66
C PRO A 142 -14.93 14.87 26.95
N TYR A 143 -13.88 15.28 27.66
CA TYR A 143 -13.53 14.72 28.96
C TYR A 143 -14.58 15.10 30.01
N PRO A 144 -15.10 14.16 30.82
CA PRO A 144 -15.98 14.49 31.93
C PRO A 144 -15.22 15.14 33.09
N VAL A 145 -15.87 16.13 33.72
CA VAL A 145 -15.37 16.89 34.87
C VAL A 145 -15.31 16.00 36.12
N PRO A 146 -14.25 16.04 36.94
CA PRO A 146 -14.16 15.21 38.15
C PRO A 146 -15.20 15.60 39.21
N VAL A 147 -15.94 14.62 39.72
CA VAL A 147 -16.81 14.75 40.90
C VAL A 147 -16.00 14.31 42.14
N PRO A 148 -16.11 15.00 43.31
CA PRO A 148 -15.37 14.61 44.51
C PRO A 148 -15.75 13.21 45.03
N GLN A 149 -14.74 12.39 45.31
CA GLN A 149 -14.89 11.03 45.84
C GLN A 149 -15.13 11.02 47.37
N PRO A 150 -16.06 10.20 47.89
CA PRO A 150 -16.16 9.91 49.31
C PRO A 150 -15.03 8.99 49.78
N VAL A 151 -14.63 9.15 51.05
CA VAL A 151 -13.55 8.40 51.71
C VAL A 151 -13.91 6.90 51.83
N PRO A 152 -13.03 5.95 51.47
CA PRO A 152 -13.34 4.52 51.54
C PRO A 152 -13.30 3.96 52.97
N GLN A 153 -14.30 3.14 53.33
CA GLN A 153 -14.22 2.18 54.43
C GLN A 153 -13.43 0.91 53.99
N PRO A 154 -12.83 0.15 54.92
CA PRO A 154 -12.10 -1.07 54.59
C PRO A 154 -13.05 -2.16 54.07
N VAL A 155 -12.85 -2.58 52.82
CA VAL A 155 -13.55 -3.72 52.21
C VAL A 155 -12.65 -4.96 52.31
N PRO A 156 -13.15 -6.13 52.73
CA PRO A 156 -12.39 -7.39 52.70
C PRO A 156 -11.95 -7.75 51.28
N ALA A 157 -10.75 -8.33 51.17
CA ALA A 157 -10.11 -8.65 49.89
C ALA A 157 -11.01 -9.53 48.99
N PRO A 158 -11.31 -9.11 47.75
CA PRO A 158 -11.99 -9.96 46.78
C PRO A 158 -11.03 -11.05 46.26
N TYR A 159 -11.61 -12.21 45.98
CA TYR A 159 -10.98 -13.28 45.21
C TYR A 159 -10.48 -12.73 43.85
N PRO A 160 -9.33 -13.19 43.33
CA PRO A 160 -8.84 -12.75 42.03
C PRO A 160 -9.84 -13.14 40.94
N ALA A 161 -10.34 -12.13 40.23
CA ALA A 161 -11.11 -12.32 39.00
C ALA A 161 -10.21 -12.96 37.92
N PRO A 162 -10.74 -13.84 37.06
CA PRO A 162 -10.00 -14.35 35.91
C PRO A 162 -9.52 -13.19 35.04
N VAL A 163 -8.21 -13.18 34.75
CA VAL A 163 -7.60 -12.24 33.82
C VAL A 163 -8.28 -12.42 32.45
N PRO A 164 -8.86 -11.37 31.84
CA PRO A 164 -9.37 -11.46 30.48
C PRO A 164 -8.25 -11.94 29.55
N GLN A 165 -8.49 -13.04 28.83
CA GLN A 165 -7.54 -13.48 27.83
C GLN A 165 -7.33 -12.35 26.80
N PRO A 166 -6.09 -12.10 26.36
CA PRO A 166 -5.83 -11.13 25.32
C PRO A 166 -6.66 -11.49 24.09
N VAL A 167 -7.54 -10.58 23.68
CA VAL A 167 -8.24 -10.67 22.41
C VAL A 167 -7.16 -10.74 21.32
N PRO A 168 -7.19 -11.71 20.41
CA PRO A 168 -6.22 -11.79 19.33
C PRO A 168 -6.19 -10.46 18.57
N VAL A 169 -5.03 -9.80 18.56
CA VAL A 169 -4.78 -8.68 17.66
C VAL A 169 -5.03 -9.23 16.24
N PRO A 170 -5.94 -8.64 15.45
CA PRO A 170 -6.13 -9.08 14.08
C PRO A 170 -4.78 -9.02 13.36
N PRO A 171 -4.42 -10.04 12.56
CA PRO A 171 -3.17 -10.02 11.83
C PRO A 171 -3.07 -8.72 11.02
N PRO A 172 -1.88 -8.10 10.91
CA PRO A 172 -1.71 -6.91 10.10
C PRO A 172 -2.25 -7.20 8.70
N TYR A 173 -3.23 -6.41 8.27
CA TYR A 173 -3.81 -6.52 6.94
C TYR A 173 -2.68 -6.41 5.91
N PRO A 174 -2.61 -7.31 4.91
CA PRO A 174 -1.64 -7.18 3.83
C PRO A 174 -1.94 -5.90 3.07
N VAL A 175 -1.08 -4.90 3.24
CA VAL A 175 -1.09 -3.67 2.45
C VAL A 175 -0.70 -4.07 1.03
N ILE A 176 -1.61 -3.86 0.08
CA ILE A 176 -1.30 -4.06 -1.34
C ILE A 176 -0.19 -3.05 -1.67
N PRO A 177 1.00 -3.47 -2.14
CA PRO A 177 2.04 -2.53 -2.52
C PRO A 177 1.54 -1.74 -3.73
N SER A 178 1.28 -0.46 -3.53
CA SER A 178 1.06 0.45 -4.63
C SER A 178 2.38 0.78 -5.32
N ALA A 179 2.32 1.14 -6.60
CA ALA A 179 3.48 1.54 -7.38
C ALA A 179 4.26 2.72 -6.77
N ALA A 180 3.59 3.59 -6.00
CA ALA A 180 4.25 4.68 -5.28
C ALA A 180 5.25 4.18 -4.22
N CYS A 181 5.10 2.91 -3.79
CA CYS A 181 5.97 2.23 -2.85
C CYS A 181 6.72 1.03 -3.45
N THR A 182 6.68 0.83 -4.78
CA THR A 182 7.47 -0.22 -5.45
C THR A 182 8.85 0.31 -5.83
N PHE A 183 9.72 0.42 -4.84
CA PHE A 183 11.12 0.78 -5.05
C PHE A 183 12.00 -0.46 -5.20
N VAL A 184 12.97 -0.39 -6.10
CA VAL A 184 14.08 -1.35 -6.18
C VAL A 184 15.32 -0.79 -5.49
N ASP A 185 16.16 -1.70 -5.01
CA ASP A 185 17.41 -1.32 -4.33
C ASP A 185 18.27 -0.44 -5.23
N GLY A 186 18.55 0.76 -4.73
CA GLY A 186 19.36 1.75 -5.39
C GLY A 186 18.60 2.78 -6.21
N ASP A 187 17.27 2.72 -6.27
CA ASP A 187 16.46 3.83 -6.73
C ASP A 187 16.83 5.11 -5.99
N VAL A 188 16.70 6.24 -6.66
CA VAL A 188 16.94 7.56 -6.08
C VAL A 188 15.67 8.38 -6.17
N LEU A 189 15.21 8.90 -5.04
CA LEU A 189 14.03 9.73 -4.97
C LEU A 189 14.28 11.04 -4.21
N SER A 190 13.36 11.98 -4.37
CA SER A 190 13.24 13.18 -3.54
C SER A 190 11.80 13.28 -3.05
N LEU A 191 11.61 13.75 -1.81
CA LEU A 191 10.28 13.83 -1.19
C LEU A 191 9.85 15.30 -1.12
N GLN A 192 8.97 15.73 -2.04
CA GLN A 192 8.43 17.08 -2.02
C GLN A 192 7.34 17.21 -0.96
N ALA A 193 7.47 18.17 -0.05
CA ALA A 193 6.45 18.51 0.93
C ALA A 193 5.40 19.46 0.32
N ASP A 194 4.29 19.67 1.04
CA ASP A 194 3.22 20.60 0.68
C ASP A 194 3.67 22.06 0.55
N SER A 195 4.81 22.43 1.15
CA SER A 195 5.44 23.74 0.97
C SER A 195 6.12 23.92 -0.40
N GLY A 196 6.18 22.88 -1.23
CA GLY A 196 6.92 22.85 -2.50
C GLY A 196 8.42 22.59 -2.35
N LYS A 197 8.95 22.64 -1.13
CA LYS A 197 10.34 22.29 -0.79
C LYS A 197 10.48 20.79 -0.52
N TYR A 198 11.70 20.29 -0.56
CA TYR A 198 12.00 18.86 -0.46
C TYR A 198 12.59 18.49 0.89
N LEU A 199 12.28 17.29 1.37
CA LEU A 199 12.92 16.68 2.54
C LEU A 199 14.39 16.40 2.23
N ASP A 200 15.25 16.82 3.12
CA ASP A 200 16.69 16.81 2.95
C ASP A 200 17.42 16.44 4.24
N ARG A 201 18.71 16.15 4.10
CA ARG A 201 19.68 16.15 5.21
C ARG A 201 20.24 17.56 5.41
N CYS A 202 20.28 17.99 6.65
CA CYS A 202 20.84 19.30 7.03
C CYS A 202 21.82 19.13 8.20
N ASN A 203 23.09 19.47 7.95
CA ASN A 203 24.17 19.36 8.92
C ASN A 203 24.19 20.57 9.87
N ASN A 204 24.16 20.30 11.18
CA ASN A 204 24.13 21.26 12.29
C ASN A 204 22.95 22.25 12.27
N CYS A 205 21.85 21.90 11.61
CA CYS A 205 20.69 22.77 11.47
C CYS A 205 19.75 22.74 12.68
N VAL A 206 19.89 21.73 13.54
CA VAL A 206 19.21 21.66 14.85
C VAL A 206 20.24 22.00 15.94
N PRO A 207 20.15 23.18 16.56
CA PRO A 207 21.06 23.57 17.64
C PRO A 207 20.99 22.56 18.79
N LYS A 208 22.17 22.08 19.22
CA LYS A 208 22.31 21.06 20.28
C LYS A 208 21.58 19.74 19.99
N GLY A 209 21.31 19.45 18.71
CA GLY A 209 20.79 18.15 18.30
C GLY A 209 21.73 17.02 18.73
N ALA A 210 21.18 15.85 19.08
CA ALA A 210 21.94 14.67 19.48
C ALA A 210 22.88 14.17 18.37
N TYR A 211 22.55 14.48 17.11
CA TYR A 211 23.34 14.18 15.94
C TYR A 211 23.51 15.44 15.07
N PRO A 212 24.63 15.57 14.36
CA PRO A 212 24.86 16.71 13.47
C PRO A 212 23.87 16.73 12.29
N ASP A 213 23.53 15.57 11.75
CA ASP A 213 22.69 15.46 10.56
C ASP A 213 21.21 15.30 10.90
N SER A 214 20.49 16.42 10.91
CA SER A 214 19.03 16.46 11.03
C SER A 214 18.35 16.26 9.68
N SER A 215 17.09 15.82 9.68
CA SER A 215 16.26 15.87 8.47
C SER A 215 15.37 17.11 8.51
N THR A 216 15.38 17.90 7.43
CA THR A 216 14.63 19.15 7.33
C THR A 216 13.93 19.27 5.98
N VAL A 217 13.14 20.33 5.77
CA VAL A 217 12.43 20.58 4.52
C VAL A 217 12.77 22.00 4.05
N HIS A 218 13.89 22.14 3.34
CA HIS A 218 14.33 23.46 2.87
C HIS A 218 14.87 23.48 1.43
N VAL A 219 15.29 22.34 0.88
CA VAL A 219 15.78 22.25 -0.51
C VAL A 219 14.71 22.67 -1.51
N THR A 220 15.08 23.47 -2.50
CA THR A 220 14.17 23.91 -3.59
C THR A 220 14.47 23.22 -4.91
N ASN A 221 15.71 22.75 -5.13
CA ASN A 221 16.08 21.95 -6.29
C ASN A 221 16.93 20.73 -5.91
N PRO A 222 16.32 19.57 -5.65
CA PRO A 222 17.05 18.39 -5.18
C PRO A 222 17.96 17.77 -6.24
N ALA A 223 17.73 18.03 -7.54
CA ALA A 223 18.58 17.50 -8.60
C ALA A 223 19.97 18.14 -8.62
N SER A 224 20.10 19.38 -8.12
CA SER A 224 21.38 20.08 -7.96
C SER A 224 21.97 19.97 -6.55
N GLU A 225 21.17 19.51 -5.58
CA GLU A 225 21.53 19.49 -4.16
C GLU A 225 21.50 18.05 -3.65
N SER A 226 22.67 17.41 -3.57
CA SER A 226 22.78 15.98 -3.24
C SER A 226 22.11 15.61 -1.91
N TRP A 227 22.06 16.53 -0.94
CA TRP A 227 21.42 16.33 0.35
C TRP A 227 19.89 16.28 0.32
N GLY A 228 19.25 16.62 -0.81
CA GLY A 228 17.80 16.47 -1.06
C GLY A 228 17.42 15.18 -1.80
N THR A 229 18.37 14.27 -2.00
CA THR A 229 18.16 12.99 -2.67
C THR A 229 18.38 11.82 -1.72
N TRP A 230 17.60 10.76 -1.91
CA TRP A 230 17.62 9.58 -1.05
C TRP A 230 17.76 8.33 -1.88
N LYS A 231 18.81 7.56 -1.62
CA LYS A 231 18.96 6.22 -2.20
C LYS A 231 18.09 5.24 -1.40
N VAL A 232 17.17 4.59 -2.08
CA VAL A 232 16.18 3.68 -1.49
C VAL A 232 16.75 2.27 -1.40
N PHE A 233 16.48 1.60 -0.28
CA PHE A 233 16.71 0.18 -0.11
C PHE A 233 15.41 -0.46 0.37
N ASN A 234 15.00 -1.52 -0.32
CA ASN A 234 13.82 -2.30 -0.01
C ASN A 234 14.12 -3.23 1.17
N VAL A 235 13.43 -2.99 2.29
CA VAL A 235 13.58 -3.77 3.52
C VAL A 235 12.73 -5.05 3.44
N GLY A 236 11.80 -5.13 2.49
CA GLY A 236 10.76 -6.15 2.41
C GLY A 236 9.53 -5.79 3.25
N ASN A 237 8.45 -6.55 3.07
CA ASN A 237 7.18 -6.37 3.79
C ASN A 237 6.60 -4.93 3.72
N GLY A 238 6.80 -4.25 2.58
CA GLY A 238 6.31 -2.89 2.36
C GLY A 238 7.13 -1.80 3.07
N LYS A 239 8.31 -2.13 3.61
CA LYS A 239 9.21 -1.18 4.24
C LYS A 239 10.36 -0.78 3.34
N ILE A 240 10.84 0.44 3.54
CA ILE A 240 12.01 1.00 2.88
C ILE A 240 12.95 1.66 3.87
N ALA A 241 14.23 1.70 3.52
CA ALA A 241 15.25 2.51 4.17
C ALA A 241 15.75 3.58 3.19
N LEU A 242 15.95 4.80 3.68
CA LEU A 242 16.32 5.95 2.86
C LEU A 242 17.72 6.41 3.25
N ARG A 243 18.71 6.19 2.39
CA ARG A 243 20.10 6.60 2.61
C ARG A 243 20.34 7.99 2.06
N GLY A 244 20.79 8.91 2.91
CA GLY A 244 21.20 10.25 2.50
C GLY A 244 22.57 10.27 1.82
N ASP A 245 22.97 11.43 1.33
CA ASP A 245 24.25 11.69 0.64
C ASP A 245 25.48 11.39 1.51
N ALA A 246 25.40 11.66 2.82
CA ALA A 246 26.46 11.35 3.78
C ALA A 246 26.58 9.85 4.12
N GLY A 247 25.71 9.02 3.54
CA GLY A 247 25.76 7.56 3.66
C GLY A 247 25.05 6.95 4.86
N ASN A 248 24.56 7.77 5.78
CA ASN A 248 23.65 7.35 6.86
C ASN A 248 22.19 7.35 6.39
N TYR A 249 21.33 6.68 7.16
CA TYR A 249 19.93 6.46 6.87
C TYR A 249 19.03 7.39 7.69
N LEU A 250 17.96 7.86 7.05
CA LEU A 250 16.88 8.62 7.67
C LEU A 250 16.19 7.75 8.71
N ALA A 251 16.10 8.25 9.93
CA ALA A 251 15.56 7.51 11.05
C ALA A 251 14.77 8.41 12.00
N ARG A 252 13.74 7.81 12.63
CA ARG A 252 13.09 8.39 13.80
C ARG A 252 14.10 8.45 14.96
N CYS A 253 14.09 9.56 15.66
CA CYS A 253 14.98 9.87 16.76
C CYS A 253 14.17 10.45 17.92
N ASN A 254 14.15 9.77 19.07
CA ASN A 254 13.38 10.21 20.23
C ASN A 254 14.24 11.09 21.15
N GLY A 255 13.77 12.29 21.46
CA GLY A 255 14.46 13.23 22.36
C GLY A 255 15.75 13.81 21.78
N CYS A 256 15.89 13.80 20.44
CA CYS A 256 17.15 14.16 19.78
C CYS A 256 17.29 15.65 19.49
N ALA A 257 16.21 16.42 19.57
CA ALA A 257 16.22 17.87 19.40
C ALA A 257 15.78 18.56 20.71
N PRO A 258 16.69 19.25 21.41
CA PRO A 258 16.34 20.01 22.61
C PRO A 258 15.30 21.08 22.30
N GLY A 259 14.23 21.14 23.12
CA GLY A 259 13.15 22.12 22.95
C GLY A 259 12.17 21.79 21.81
N ALA A 260 12.25 20.62 21.19
CA ALA A 260 11.29 20.20 20.17
C ALA A 260 9.88 20.05 20.76
N ALA A 261 8.88 20.49 20.00
CA ALA A 261 7.46 20.40 20.38
C ALA A 261 6.95 18.95 20.51
N TYR A 262 7.59 18.02 19.79
CA TYR A 262 7.26 16.60 19.80
C TYR A 262 8.49 15.80 20.19
N PRO A 263 8.34 14.67 20.92
CA PRO A 263 9.47 13.86 21.36
C PRO A 263 10.13 13.07 20.21
N ASP A 264 9.40 12.74 19.15
CA ASP A 264 9.96 12.07 17.97
C ASP A 264 10.33 13.09 16.90
N GLN A 265 11.59 13.08 16.45
CA GLN A 265 12.09 13.87 15.31
C GLN A 265 12.71 12.95 14.26
N ALA A 266 13.11 13.50 13.11
CA ALA A 266 13.80 12.77 12.05
C ALA A 266 15.25 13.26 11.93
N PHE A 267 16.20 12.33 11.95
CA PHE A 267 17.64 12.58 11.79
C PHE A 267 18.24 11.56 10.81
N VAL A 268 19.39 11.88 10.23
CA VAL A 268 20.10 11.03 9.26
C VAL A 268 21.39 10.51 9.89
N HIS A 269 21.25 9.57 10.83
CA HIS A 269 22.35 9.19 11.74
C HIS A 269 22.59 7.68 11.85
N VAL A 270 21.69 6.87 11.30
CA VAL A 270 21.81 5.41 11.38
C VAL A 270 22.75 4.92 10.29
N SER A 271 23.84 4.25 10.64
CA SER A 271 24.80 3.72 9.65
C SER A 271 24.36 2.40 8.99
N ASP A 272 23.47 1.65 9.65
CA ASP A 272 22.96 0.36 9.18
C ASP A 272 21.54 0.12 9.73
N TRP A 273 20.57 -0.17 8.85
CA TRP A 273 19.15 -0.24 9.18
C TRP A 273 18.64 -1.65 9.51
N HIS A 274 19.38 -2.73 9.24
CA HIS A 274 18.86 -4.11 9.27
C HIS A 274 18.17 -4.48 10.60
N ASP A 275 18.77 -4.10 11.74
CA ASP A 275 18.23 -4.36 13.08
C ASP A 275 17.69 -3.10 13.78
N LYS A 276 17.47 -2.02 13.04
CA LYS A 276 17.05 -0.72 13.58
C LYS A 276 15.71 -0.32 13.00
N GLY A 277 14.64 -0.82 13.61
CA GLY A 277 13.26 -0.59 13.17
C GLY A 277 12.91 0.89 13.00
N TRP A 278 13.50 1.78 13.80
CA TRP A 278 13.31 3.24 13.68
C TRP A 278 13.97 3.88 12.44
N ALA A 279 14.79 3.14 11.69
CA ALA A 279 15.34 3.54 10.39
C ALA A 279 14.62 2.85 9.21
N GLN A 280 13.59 2.04 9.49
CA GLN A 280 12.78 1.35 8.49
C GLN A 280 11.40 2.00 8.46
N TRP A 281 11.00 2.48 7.29
CA TRP A 281 9.74 3.19 7.11
C TRP A 281 8.76 2.31 6.36
N THR A 282 7.59 2.04 6.94
CA THR A 282 6.50 1.43 6.18
C THR A 282 5.98 2.46 5.20
N CYS A 283 6.04 2.13 3.90
CA CYS A 283 5.59 3.01 2.84
C CYS A 283 4.10 2.73 2.56
N TYR A 284 3.32 3.81 2.57
CA TYR A 284 1.91 3.79 2.19
C TYR A 284 1.69 4.70 0.99
N ASP A 285 0.85 4.27 0.06
CA ASP A 285 0.35 5.14 -0.99
C ASP A 285 -0.69 6.10 -0.43
N ALA A 286 -0.45 7.40 -0.62
CA ALA A 286 -1.39 8.45 -0.25
C ALA A 286 -2.22 8.93 -1.45
N GLY A 287 -2.06 8.31 -2.62
CA GLY A 287 -2.70 8.64 -3.88
C GLY A 287 -2.09 9.86 -4.57
N ASN A 288 -2.43 10.06 -5.84
CA ASN A 288 -1.99 11.21 -6.64
C ASN A 288 -0.45 11.41 -6.67
N GLY A 289 0.30 10.31 -6.75
CA GLY A 289 1.76 10.33 -6.77
C GLY A 289 2.42 10.69 -5.44
N LYS A 290 1.70 10.57 -4.32
CA LYS A 290 2.20 10.88 -2.97
C LYS A 290 2.36 9.59 -2.17
N ILE A 291 3.34 9.60 -1.27
CA ILE A 291 3.53 8.54 -0.28
C ILE A 291 3.45 9.10 1.14
N ALA A 292 3.11 8.22 2.08
CA ALA A 292 3.25 8.44 3.50
C ALA A 292 4.25 7.43 4.09
N LEU A 293 5.12 7.90 4.97
CA LEU A 293 6.15 7.07 5.62
C LEU A 293 5.80 6.92 7.09
N GLN A 294 5.49 5.70 7.50
CA GLN A 294 5.18 5.38 8.90
C GLN A 294 6.42 4.81 9.60
N ALA A 295 6.73 5.36 10.77
CA ALA A 295 7.80 4.87 11.63
C ALA A 295 7.39 3.59 12.39
N ASP A 296 8.36 2.96 13.05
CA ASP A 296 8.19 1.83 13.98
C ASP A 296 7.18 2.08 15.11
N THR A 297 6.91 3.34 15.45
CA THR A 297 5.92 3.73 16.48
C THR A 297 4.50 3.84 15.95
N GLY A 298 4.26 3.63 14.65
CA GLY A 298 2.97 3.80 13.99
C GLY A 298 2.63 5.26 13.65
N LYS A 299 3.47 6.23 14.04
CA LYS A 299 3.35 7.64 13.64
C LYS A 299 3.93 7.87 12.25
N TYR A 300 3.46 8.91 11.57
CA TYR A 300 3.91 9.25 10.23
C TYR A 300 4.95 10.38 10.24
N LEU A 301 5.91 10.32 9.32
CA LEU A 301 6.84 11.40 9.05
C LEU A 301 6.06 12.60 8.51
N ALA A 302 6.20 13.75 9.17
CA ALA A 302 5.56 14.99 8.78
C ALA A 302 6.44 16.18 9.17
N ARG A 303 6.33 17.27 8.42
CA ARG A 303 6.91 18.55 8.84
C ARG A 303 6.02 19.20 9.90
N CYS A 304 6.64 19.91 10.85
CA CYS A 304 5.91 20.79 11.75
C CYS A 304 5.51 22.08 11.00
N ASN A 305 4.35 22.63 11.34
CA ASN A 305 3.96 24.00 10.99
C ASN A 305 4.28 24.93 12.15
#